data_AF-A0A1H8CZM1-F1
#
_entry.id   AF-A0A1H8CZM1-F1
#
_cell.length_a   1.000
_cell.length_b   1.000
_cell.length_c   1.000
_cell.angle_alpha   90.00
_cell.angle_beta   90.00
_cell.angle_gamma   90.00
#
_symmetry.space_group_name_H-M   'P 1'
#
loop_
_entity.id
_entity.type
_entity.pdbx_description
1 polymer ?
#
loop_
_entity_poly.entity_id
_entity_poly.type
_entity_poly.pdbx_seq_one_letter_code
_entity_poly.pdbx_strand_id
1 'polypeptide(L)'
;MQSKMKQAYIGEIQYQTKMLNNLKVWLRNMIMLSSISLILILFGDEMYSFLSTVGIVLMILSVIACLILSLGIKNGQDNINKLINYIEK
;
A
#
# COMPACT_ATOMS: atom_id res chain seq x y z
N MET A 1 17.70 -31.99 4.94
CA MET A 1 16.28 -31.62 4.82
C MET A 1 15.97 -30.29 5.51
N GLN A 2 16.43 -30.07 6.74
CA GLN A 2 16.24 -28.78 7.45
C GLN A 2 16.92 -27.57 6.78
N SER A 3 18.10 -27.75 6.16
CA SER A 3 18.78 -26.67 5.42
C SER A 3 18.01 -26.15 4.20
N LYS A 4 17.36 -27.05 3.45
CA LYS A 4 16.51 -26.68 2.29
C LYS A 4 15.27 -25.90 2.72
N MET A 5 14.63 -26.31 3.82
CA MET A 5 13.48 -25.60 4.38
C MET A 5 13.86 -24.20 4.87
N LYS A 6 15.00 -24.07 5.58
CA LYS A 6 15.51 -22.77 6.02
C LYS A 6 15.82 -21.85 4.84
N GLN A 7 16.43 -22.37 3.77
CA GLN A 7 16.65 -21.60 2.54
C GLN A 7 15.34 -21.17 1.86
N ALA A 8 14.32 -22.04 1.83
CA ALA A 8 13.00 -21.69 1.29
C ALA A 8 12.36 -20.53 2.07
N TYR A 9 12.41 -20.55 3.41
CA TYR A 9 11.88 -19.46 4.23
C TYR A 9 12.63 -18.14 4.05
N ILE A 10 13.97 -18.19 3.90
CA ILE A 10 14.75 -16.99 3.59
C ILE A 10 14.32 -16.39 2.23
N GLY A 11 14.10 -17.23 1.22
CA GLY A 11 13.60 -16.79 -0.08
C GLY A 11 12.22 -16.13 0.02
N GLU A 12 11.31 -16.73 0.78
CA GLU A 12 9.97 -16.18 1.02
C GLU A 12 10.02 -14.84 1.77
N ILE A 13 10.88 -14.71 2.78
CA ILE A 13 11.09 -13.44 3.50
C ILE A 13 11.58 -12.35 2.54
N GLN A 14 12.56 -12.65 1.68
CA GLN A 14 13.06 -11.71 0.69
C GLN A 14 11.96 -11.27 -0.29
N TYR A 15 11.17 -12.22 -0.77
CA TYR A 15 10.04 -11.96 -1.65
C TYR A 15 8.99 -11.06 -0.99
N GLN A 16 8.52 -11.41 0.20
CA GLN A 16 7.51 -10.63 0.92
C GLN A 16 8.04 -9.24 1.31
N THR A 17 9.32 -9.12 1.67
CA THR A 17 9.96 -7.82 1.95
C THR A 17 9.92 -6.91 0.72
N LYS A 18 10.24 -7.45 -0.46
CA LYS A 18 10.15 -6.71 -1.73
C LYS A 18 8.71 -6.27 -2.01
N MET A 19 7.73 -7.14 -1.80
CA MET A 19 6.32 -6.82 -1.99
C MET A 19 5.83 -5.75 -1.00
N LEU A 20 6.25 -5.80 0.26
CA LEU A 20 5.96 -4.74 1.24
C LEU A 20 6.53 -3.39 0.82
N ASN A 21 7.75 -3.35 0.28
CA ASN A 21 8.33 -2.11 -0.23
C ASN A 21 7.53 -1.55 -1.41
N ASN A 22 7.05 -2.42 -2.31
CA ASN A 22 6.13 -2.01 -3.36
C ASN A 22 4.83 -1.43 -2.78
N LEU A 23 4.22 -2.10 -1.80
CA LEU A 23 2.99 -1.61 -1.16
C LEU A 23 3.18 -0.23 -0.51
N LYS A 24 4.35 0.03 0.11
CA LYS A 24 4.68 1.36 0.65
C LYS A 24 4.79 2.44 -0.44
N VAL A 25 5.34 2.09 -1.61
CA VAL A 25 5.37 2.98 -2.78
C VAL A 25 3.96 3.26 -3.28
N TRP A 26 3.13 2.23 -3.41
CA TRP A 26 1.72 2.38 -3.79
C TRP A 26 0.94 3.24 -2.81
N LEU A 27 1.13 3.07 -1.51
CA LEU A 27 0.49 3.89 -0.48
C LEU A 27 0.88 5.36 -0.63
N ARG A 28 2.17 5.65 -0.80
CA ARG A 28 2.65 7.02 -1.04
C ARG A 28 1.99 7.63 -2.28
N ASN A 29 1.88 6.87 -3.38
CA ASN A 29 1.25 7.35 -4.61
C ASN A 29 -0.26 7.63 -4.40
N MET A 30 -0.95 6.81 -3.61
CA MET A 30 -2.37 7.04 -3.30
C MET A 30 -2.59 8.27 -2.42
N ILE A 31 -1.67 8.56 -1.49
CA ILE A 31 -1.69 9.80 -0.70
C ILE A 31 -1.51 11.02 -1.62
N MET A 32 -0.54 10.97 -2.55
CA MET A 32 -0.36 12.05 -3.53
C MET A 32 -1.60 12.24 -4.41
N LEU A 33 -2.24 11.15 -4.84
CA LEU A 33 -3.49 11.19 -5.60
C LEU A 33 -4.62 11.83 -4.80
N SER A 34 -4.73 11.52 -3.50
CA SER A 34 -5.69 12.16 -2.59
C SER A 34 -5.43 13.67 -2.47
N SER A 35 -4.18 14.11 -2.39
CA SER A 35 -3.84 15.54 -2.39
C SER A 35 -4.24 16.24 -3.69
N ILE A 36 -4.00 15.62 -4.86
CA ILE A 36 -4.46 16.15 -6.15
C ILE A 36 -5.98 16.23 -6.20
N SER A 37 -6.66 15.19 -5.70
CA SER A 37 -8.12 15.15 -5.63
C SER A 37 -8.68 16.30 -4.78
N LEU A 38 -8.01 16.64 -3.68
CA LEU A 38 -8.40 17.79 -2.85
C LEU A 38 -8.29 19.11 -3.62
N ILE A 39 -7.22 19.31 -4.39
CA ILE A 39 -7.05 20.51 -5.24
C ILE A 39 -8.20 20.60 -6.25
N LEU A 40 -8.57 19.48 -6.88
CA LEU A 40 -9.71 19.45 -7.81
C LEU A 40 -11.04 19.78 -7.14
N ILE A 41 -11.26 19.32 -5.90
CA ILE A 41 -12.47 19.64 -5.15
C ILE A 41 -12.56 21.13 -4.86
N LEU A 42 -11.45 21.73 -4.41
CA LEU A 42 -11.41 23.12 -3.95
C LEU A 42 -11.45 24.14 -5.09
N PHE A 43 -10.76 23.87 -6.20
CA PHE A 43 -10.55 24.85 -7.28
C PHE A 43 -11.07 24.38 -8.64
N GLY A 44 -11.50 23.12 -8.78
CA GLY A 44 -11.90 22.57 -10.07
C GLY A 44 -13.14 23.23 -10.66
N ASP A 45 -14.07 23.69 -9.82
CA ASP A 45 -15.32 24.32 -10.24
C ASP A 45 -15.08 25.69 -10.92
N GLU A 46 -14.00 26.40 -10.55
CA GLU A 46 -13.59 27.66 -11.20
C GLU A 46 -13.14 27.46 -12.64
N MET A 47 -12.68 26.25 -13.00
CA MET A 47 -12.22 25.92 -14.36
C MET A 47 -13.34 25.25 -15.19
N TYR A 48 -13.91 24.15 -14.67
CA TYR A 48 -15.13 23.55 -15.22
C TYR A 48 -15.89 22.80 -14.13
N SER A 49 -17.22 22.95 -14.10
CA SER A 49 -18.02 22.46 -12.96
C SER A 49 -17.98 20.96 -12.68
N PHE A 50 -17.65 20.13 -13.69
CA PHE A 50 -17.53 18.69 -13.49
C PHE A 50 -16.24 18.27 -12.75
N LEU A 51 -15.19 19.10 -12.72
CA LEU A 51 -13.90 18.74 -12.12
C LEU A 51 -13.98 18.55 -10.61
N SER A 52 -14.79 19.35 -9.92
CA SER A 52 -15.00 19.16 -8.48
C SER A 52 -15.67 17.80 -8.19
N THR A 53 -16.68 17.42 -8.98
CA THR A 53 -17.31 16.09 -8.90
C THR A 53 -16.31 14.95 -9.13
N VAL A 54 -15.45 15.07 -10.16
CA VAL A 54 -14.38 14.11 -10.41
C VAL A 54 -13.41 14.03 -9.22
N GLY A 55 -13.05 15.17 -8.63
CA GLY A 55 -12.22 15.25 -7.44
C GLY A 55 -12.81 14.49 -6.25
N ILE A 56 -14.12 14.60 -6.00
CA ILE A 56 -14.80 13.86 -4.93
C ILE A 56 -14.70 12.35 -5.14
N VAL A 57 -14.95 11.88 -6.36
CA VAL A 57 -14.87 10.44 -6.68
C VAL A 57 -13.44 9.92 -6.49
N LEU A 58 -12.44 10.65 -7.00
CA LEU A 58 -11.02 10.28 -6.85
C LEU A 58 -10.57 10.30 -5.38
N MET A 59 -11.06 11.24 -4.57
CA MET A 59 -10.79 11.30 -3.13
C MET A 59 -11.32 10.05 -2.43
N ILE A 60 -12.57 9.66 -2.66
CA ILE A 60 -13.16 8.48 -2.02
C ILE A 60 -12.37 7.21 -2.40
N LEU A 61 -12.07 7.04 -3.69
CA LEU A 61 -11.31 5.88 -4.17
C LEU A 61 -9.90 5.82 -3.59
N SER A 62 -9.19 6.95 -3.57
CA SER A 62 -7.82 7.02 -3.02
C SER A 62 -7.78 6.77 -1.52
N VAL A 63 -8.75 7.26 -0.74
CA VAL A 63 -8.86 6.97 0.70
C VAL A 63 -9.12 5.49 0.95
N ILE A 64 -10.06 4.87 0.23
CA ILE A 64 -10.32 3.42 0.35
C ILE A 64 -9.05 2.63 0.00
N ALA A 65 -8.36 2.99 -1.08
CA ALA A 65 -7.10 2.36 -1.47
C ALA A 65 -6.03 2.51 -0.37
N CYS A 66 -5.90 3.70 0.25
CA CYS A 66 -4.96 3.92 1.35
C CYS A 66 -5.26 3.00 2.55
N LEU A 67 -6.53 2.82 2.91
CA LEU A 67 -6.93 1.93 4.01
C LEU A 67 -6.57 0.47 3.71
N ILE A 68 -6.90 -0.01 2.51
CA ILE A 68 -6.58 -1.39 2.07
C ILE A 68 -5.07 -1.61 2.05
N LEU A 69 -4.30 -0.67 1.48
CA LEU A 69 -2.84 -0.76 1.41
C LEU A 69 -2.21 -0.74 2.80
N SER A 70 -2.71 0.10 3.71
CA SER A 70 -2.21 0.18 5.08
C SER A 70 -2.45 -1.12 5.86
N LEU A 71 -3.63 -1.73 5.70
CA LEU A 71 -3.93 -3.06 6.26
C LEU A 71 -3.03 -4.14 5.64
N GLY A 72 -2.84 -4.11 4.32
CA GLY A 72 -1.94 -5.04 3.63
C GLY A 72 -0.50 -4.95 4.10
N ILE A 73 0.01 -3.74 4.33
CA ILE A 73 1.37 -3.52 4.87
C ILE A 73 1.49 -4.11 6.28
N LYS A 74 0.53 -3.82 7.17
CA LYS A 74 0.52 -4.36 8.54
C LYS A 74 0.53 -5.89 8.53
N ASN A 75 -0.38 -6.49 7.78
CA ASN A 75 -0.50 -7.94 7.69
C ASN A 75 0.76 -8.60 7.07
N GLY A 76 1.37 -7.97 6.06
CA GLY A 76 2.61 -8.47 5.47
C GLY A 76 3.80 -8.37 6.42
N GLN A 77 3.90 -7.32 7.24
CA GLN A 77 4.91 -7.22 8.28
C GLN A 77 4.76 -8.34 9.32
N ASP A 78 3.54 -8.60 9.77
CA ASP A 78 3.25 -9.69 10.71
C ASP A 78 3.62 -11.07 10.13
N ASN A 79 3.40 -11.27 8.83
CA ASN A 79 3.78 -12.52 8.17
C ASN A 79 5.29 -12.71 8.09
N ILE A 80 6.05 -11.67 7.74
CA ILE A 80 7.52 -11.74 7.74
C ILE A 80 8.05 -12.03 9.15
N ASN A 81 7.51 -11.36 10.17
CA ASN A 81 7.91 -11.59 11.56
C ASN A 81 7.65 -13.04 12.00
N LYS A 82 6.51 -13.64 11.60
CA LYS A 82 6.25 -15.06 11.84
C LYS A 82 7.29 -15.95 11.18
N LEU A 83 7.66 -15.68 9.93
CA LEU A 83 8.67 -16.45 9.21
C LEU A 83 10.06 -16.34 9.86
N ILE A 84 10.46 -15.15 10.30
CA ILE A 84 11.71 -14.95 11.05
C ILE A 84 11.70 -15.77 12.34
N ASN A 85 10.62 -15.70 13.12
CA ASN A 85 10.48 -16.47 14.36
C ASN A 85 10.54 -18.00 14.13
N TYR A 86 10.09 -18.49 12.97
CA TYR A 86 10.22 -19.91 12.61
C TYR A 86 11.65 -20.33 12.26
N ILE A 87 12.51 -19.40 11.83
CA ILE A 87 13.91 -19.66 11.50
C ILE A 87 14.81 -19.57 12.75
N GLU A 88 14.44 -18.71 13.69
CA GLU A 88 15.19 -18.47 14.94
C GLU A 88 14.89 -19.49 16.04
N LYS A 89 13.71 -20.13 16.00
CA LYS A 89 13.41 -21.32 16.80
C LYS A 89 14.18 -22.54 16.31
#